data_AF-A0A916AZH5-F1
#
_entry.id   AF-A0A916AZH5-F1
#
_cell.length_a   1.000
_cell.length_b   1.000
_cell.length_c   1.000
_cell.angle_alpha   90.00
_cell.angle_beta   90.00
_cell.angle_gamma   90.00
#
_symmetry.space_group_name_H-M   'P 1'
#
loop_
_entity.id
_entity.type
_entity.pdbx_description
1 polymer ?
#
loop_
_entity_poly.entity_id
_entity_poly.type
_entity_poly.pdbx_seq_one_letter_code
_entity_poly.pdbx_strand_id
1 'polypeptide(L)'
;MHVRSEFAEDLPVTDGDCGKAMLKRLANGACRDIDGKPHVYYDGYWIKYYDPPAENLEAKKHLIQALTRRLFNHVEHGLNIPGIRLDEARRAYERETDPERKRVAGAMLAGALFNRAADIFTKVVELQELGVEIVPDDALLEQCGKCLMEAMKLGRMVRHRSGDEGLDELWGEPLKAFSIPVEDFYESRYLKIAQTMLEIDRIADAMVDTFADEGLFRGIEAWIRELADAAKDKCETLRTDPVIFEVWPTFIVAGERLSRLEPKLPRHASEEHTRLAKRAVTLIRDGVSLIQDIARARVPMPKSTQEYTDRCHCFHLAARKIPRFCRSSSKVMTSRIHPLPETTRMAQRGTGD
;
A
#
# COMPACT_ATOMS: atom_id res chain seq x y z
N MET A 1 -10.74 18.36 -39.25
CA MET A 1 -10.35 19.79 -39.29
C MET A 1 -9.07 19.90 -38.46
N HIS A 2 -7.95 20.09 -39.15
CA HIS A 2 -6.60 20.17 -38.59
C HIS A 2 -6.42 21.48 -37.81
N VAL A 3 -5.85 21.41 -36.61
CA VAL A 3 -4.99 22.47 -36.10
C VAL A 3 -3.78 21.81 -35.44
N ARG A 4 -2.66 21.85 -36.16
CA ARG A 4 -1.30 21.80 -35.61
C ARG A 4 -0.95 23.23 -35.17
N SER A 5 -0.32 23.39 -34.02
CA SER A 5 0.49 24.58 -33.67
C SER A 5 1.75 24.05 -32.97
N GLU A 6 2.84 23.88 -33.69
CA GLU A 6 3.89 24.88 -33.99
C GLU A 6 4.92 25.02 -32.86
N PHE A 7 6.11 24.52 -33.20
CA PHE A 7 7.47 25.01 -32.91
C PHE A 7 7.66 25.87 -31.65
N ALA A 8 8.31 25.28 -30.65
CA ALA A 8 9.09 26.04 -29.67
C ALA A 8 10.48 26.31 -30.27
N GLU A 9 10.78 27.58 -30.50
CA GLU A 9 12.04 28.09 -31.01
C GLU A 9 13.20 27.88 -30.02
N ASP A 10 14.37 27.58 -30.58
CA ASP A 10 15.66 27.55 -29.91
C ASP A 10 16.04 28.94 -29.37
N LEU A 11 16.38 29.01 -28.08
CA LEU A 11 17.10 30.14 -27.49
C LEU A 11 18.35 29.64 -26.73
N PRO A 12 19.46 30.38 -26.81
CA PRO A 12 20.79 29.84 -26.53
C PRO A 12 21.07 29.69 -25.03
N VAL A 13 21.67 28.56 -24.68
CA VAL A 13 22.24 28.30 -23.35
C VAL A 13 23.52 29.12 -23.21
N THR A 14 23.50 30.13 -22.34
CA THR A 14 24.73 30.74 -21.81
C THR A 14 25.05 30.11 -20.47
N ASP A 15 26.24 29.52 -20.38
CA ASP A 15 26.83 28.95 -19.18
C ASP A 15 26.83 29.93 -18.01
N GLY A 16 26.40 29.43 -16.84
CA GLY A 16 26.68 30.06 -15.55
C GLY A 16 25.48 30.29 -14.64
N ASP A 17 24.78 29.22 -14.20
CA ASP A 17 24.18 29.24 -12.86
C ASP A 17 23.92 27.82 -12.32
N CYS A 18 24.99 27.19 -11.84
CA CYS A 18 24.93 25.95 -11.08
C CYS A 18 24.44 26.27 -9.66
N GLY A 19 23.13 26.38 -9.44
CA GLY A 19 22.64 26.60 -8.08
C GLY A 19 21.23 27.11 -7.86
N LYS A 20 20.24 26.69 -8.65
CA LYS A 20 18.79 26.62 -8.30
C LYS A 20 17.98 26.33 -9.57
N ALA A 21 18.05 25.09 -10.06
CA ALA A 21 17.03 24.60 -10.97
C ALA A 21 15.71 24.52 -10.19
N MET A 22 14.89 25.55 -10.37
CA MET A 22 13.47 25.61 -10.05
C MET A 22 12.83 24.26 -10.37
N LEU A 23 12.49 23.49 -9.33
CA LEU A 23 11.74 22.23 -9.43
C LEU A 23 10.43 22.54 -10.14
N LYS A 24 10.41 22.39 -11.47
CA LYS A 24 9.18 22.34 -12.24
C LYS A 24 8.46 21.09 -11.76
N ARG A 25 7.52 21.26 -10.83
CA ARG A 25 6.65 20.16 -10.39
C ARG A 25 6.03 19.57 -11.66
N LEU A 26 6.35 18.31 -11.94
CA LEU A 26 5.75 17.59 -13.05
C LEU A 26 4.24 17.60 -12.85
N ALA A 27 3.49 17.84 -13.93
CA ALA A 27 2.04 17.78 -13.87
C ALA A 27 1.59 16.32 -13.80
N ASN A 28 0.52 16.05 -13.05
CA ASN A 28 -0.13 14.75 -13.07
C ASN A 28 -0.57 14.43 -14.51
N GLY A 29 -0.45 13.17 -14.90
CA GLY A 29 -0.68 12.71 -16.28
C GLY A 29 0.54 12.84 -17.20
N ALA A 30 1.68 13.35 -16.74
CA ALA A 30 2.91 13.33 -17.54
C ALA A 30 3.34 11.87 -17.81
N CYS A 31 3.66 11.55 -19.06
CA CYS A 31 4.07 10.21 -19.47
C CYS A 31 5.59 10.12 -19.70
N ARG A 32 6.16 8.96 -19.40
CA ARG A 32 7.57 8.64 -19.65
C ARG A 32 7.76 7.14 -19.84
N ASP A 33 8.70 6.76 -20.70
CA ASP A 33 9.19 5.38 -20.76
C ASP A 33 10.28 5.15 -19.70
N ILE A 34 10.13 4.10 -18.91
CA ILE A 34 11.13 3.66 -17.92
C ILE A 34 11.36 2.17 -18.17
N ASP A 35 12.59 1.81 -18.54
CA ASP A 35 13.01 0.45 -18.87
C ASP A 35 12.12 -0.23 -19.94
N GLY A 36 11.72 0.52 -20.97
CA GLY A 36 10.88 0.03 -22.07
C GLY A 36 9.42 -0.18 -21.69
N LYS A 37 8.98 0.38 -20.55
CA LYS A 37 7.59 0.31 -20.08
C LYS A 37 7.02 1.72 -19.93
N PRO A 38 5.80 1.97 -20.42
CA PRO A 38 5.15 3.25 -20.26
C PRO A 38 4.77 3.46 -18.79
N HIS A 39 5.03 4.66 -18.27
CA HIS A 39 4.66 5.10 -16.93
C HIS A 39 3.97 6.46 -17.01
N VAL A 40 3.09 6.72 -16.05
CA VAL A 40 2.38 7.97 -15.86
C VAL A 40 2.67 8.54 -14.49
N TYR A 41 2.90 9.85 -14.42
CA TYR A 41 3.24 10.54 -13.17
C TYR A 41 1.98 11.00 -12.43
N TYR A 42 1.87 10.62 -11.16
CA TYR A 42 0.85 11.15 -10.23
C TYR A 42 1.46 11.34 -8.84
N ASP A 43 1.27 12.53 -8.26
CA ASP A 43 1.56 12.85 -6.85
C ASP A 43 2.95 12.41 -6.35
N GLY A 44 3.97 12.46 -7.21
CA GLY A 44 5.36 12.10 -6.87
C GLY A 44 5.81 10.74 -7.37
N TYR A 45 4.91 9.93 -7.93
CA TYR A 45 5.17 8.56 -8.34
C TYR A 45 5.08 8.40 -9.85
N TRP A 46 6.04 7.69 -10.44
CA TRP A 46 5.90 7.13 -11.78
C TRP A 46 5.24 5.77 -11.65
N ILE A 47 4.01 5.67 -12.13
CA ILE A 47 3.18 4.47 -12.01
C ILE A 47 3.10 3.80 -13.36
N LYS A 48 3.26 2.49 -13.42
CA LYS A 48 3.13 1.72 -14.66
C LYS A 48 1.77 2.01 -15.32
N TYR A 49 1.84 2.44 -16.58
CA TYR A 49 0.67 2.76 -17.37
C TYR A 49 0.12 1.49 -18.03
N TYR A 50 -1.20 1.35 -17.98
CA TYR A 50 -1.99 0.33 -18.66
C TYR A 50 -3.04 1.00 -19.53
N ASP A 51 -3.16 0.52 -20.76
CA ASP A 51 -4.21 0.98 -21.66
C ASP A 51 -5.60 0.72 -21.04
N PRO A 52 -6.45 1.75 -20.97
CA PRO A 52 -7.84 1.55 -20.60
C PRO A 52 -8.52 0.58 -21.59
N PRO A 53 -9.41 -0.31 -21.12
CA PRO A 53 -10.18 -1.15 -22.02
C PRO A 53 -11.12 -0.29 -22.88
N ALA A 54 -11.62 -0.86 -23.97
CA ALA A 54 -12.48 -0.14 -24.91
C ALA A 54 -13.74 0.44 -24.24
N GLU A 55 -14.20 1.60 -24.73
CA GLU A 55 -15.42 2.25 -24.25
C GLU A 55 -16.65 1.54 -24.82
N ASN A 56 -17.08 0.45 -24.18
CA ASN A 56 -18.31 -0.27 -24.50
C ASN A 56 -18.86 -1.02 -23.27
N LEU A 57 -20.11 -1.49 -23.35
CA LEU A 57 -20.78 -2.14 -22.22
C LEU A 57 -20.12 -3.47 -21.81
N GLU A 58 -19.61 -4.25 -22.76
CA GLU A 58 -18.93 -5.52 -22.48
C GLU A 58 -17.65 -5.32 -21.66
N ALA A 59 -16.79 -4.38 -22.07
CA ALA A 59 -15.60 -4.00 -21.33
C ALA A 59 -15.94 -3.43 -19.95
N LYS A 60 -16.95 -2.56 -19.84
CA LYS A 60 -17.46 -2.05 -18.56
C LYS A 60 -17.98 -3.17 -17.66
N LYS A 61 -18.64 -4.19 -18.21
CA LYS A 61 -19.13 -5.36 -17.45
C LYS A 61 -17.98 -6.11 -16.83
N HIS A 62 -16.95 -6.41 -17.61
CA HIS A 62 -15.75 -7.10 -17.11
C HIS A 62 -15.02 -6.28 -16.04
N LEU A 63 -14.91 -4.96 -16.25
CA LEU A 63 -14.32 -4.04 -15.27
C LEU A 63 -15.11 -4.07 -13.96
N ILE A 64 -16.42 -3.84 -13.99
CA ILE A 64 -17.29 -3.84 -12.81
C ILE A 64 -17.18 -5.19 -12.09
N GLN A 65 -17.25 -6.32 -12.80
CA GLN A 65 -17.09 -7.65 -12.20
C GLN A 65 -15.72 -7.87 -11.53
N ALA A 66 -14.64 -7.33 -12.09
CA ALA A 66 -13.32 -7.36 -11.47
C ALA A 66 -13.27 -6.52 -10.18
N LEU A 67 -13.87 -5.33 -10.21
CA LEU A 67 -13.98 -4.45 -9.04
C LEU A 67 -14.86 -5.08 -7.95
N THR A 68 -15.97 -5.73 -8.30
CA THR A 68 -16.82 -6.49 -7.37
C THR A 68 -16.02 -7.55 -6.62
N ARG A 69 -15.25 -8.35 -7.37
CA ARG A 69 -14.41 -9.41 -6.76
C ARG A 69 -13.34 -8.81 -5.87
N ARG A 70 -12.72 -7.69 -6.25
CA ARG A 70 -11.76 -6.98 -5.40
C ARG A 70 -12.43 -6.51 -4.11
N LEU A 71 -13.54 -5.80 -4.20
CA LEU A 71 -14.29 -5.27 -3.05
C LEU A 71 -14.57 -6.36 -2.01
N PHE A 72 -15.23 -7.46 -2.40
CA PHE A 72 -15.62 -8.52 -1.45
C PHE A 72 -14.44 -9.32 -0.87
N ASN A 73 -13.27 -9.28 -1.50
CA ASN A 73 -12.06 -9.91 -0.96
C ASN A 73 -11.39 -9.09 0.16
N HIS A 74 -11.71 -7.80 0.28
CA HIS A 74 -11.06 -6.87 1.20
C HIS A 74 -11.96 -6.37 2.34
N VAL A 75 -13.26 -6.64 2.29
CA VAL A 75 -14.21 -6.26 3.34
C VAL A 75 -14.49 -7.41 4.30
N GLU A 76 -15.22 -7.13 5.39
CA GLU A 76 -15.70 -8.14 6.34
C GLU A 76 -16.32 -9.36 5.64
N HIS A 77 -16.03 -10.56 6.16
CA HIS A 77 -16.57 -11.79 5.62
C HIS A 77 -18.10 -11.86 5.79
N GLY A 78 -18.77 -12.53 4.84
CA GLY A 78 -20.22 -12.71 4.87
C GLY A 78 -21.04 -11.56 4.27
N LEU A 79 -20.40 -10.50 3.77
CA LEU A 79 -21.10 -9.37 3.14
C LEU A 79 -21.47 -9.58 1.66
N ASN A 80 -20.94 -10.62 1.01
CA ASN A 80 -21.26 -10.95 -0.38
C ASN A 80 -22.65 -11.63 -0.50
N ILE A 81 -23.71 -10.86 -0.25
CA ILE A 81 -25.11 -11.34 -0.26
C ILE A 81 -25.66 -11.32 -1.69
N PRO A 82 -26.26 -12.41 -2.19
CA PRO A 82 -26.84 -12.45 -3.53
C PRO A 82 -27.89 -11.36 -3.77
N GLY A 83 -27.88 -10.75 -4.97
CA GLY A 83 -28.80 -9.67 -5.34
C GLY A 83 -30.28 -10.07 -5.30
N ILE A 84 -30.59 -11.35 -5.52
CA ILE A 84 -31.96 -11.87 -5.39
C ILE A 84 -32.53 -11.77 -3.97
N ARG A 85 -31.67 -11.70 -2.94
CA ARG A 85 -32.06 -11.61 -1.52
C ARG A 85 -32.17 -10.17 -1.01
N LEU A 86 -32.18 -9.17 -1.92
CA LEU A 86 -32.22 -7.75 -1.57
C LEU A 86 -33.33 -7.40 -0.57
N ASP A 87 -34.56 -7.89 -0.80
CA ASP A 87 -35.70 -7.55 0.08
C ASP A 87 -35.57 -8.17 1.47
N GLU A 88 -34.98 -9.37 1.56
CA GLU A 88 -34.67 -9.99 2.85
C GLU A 88 -33.64 -9.18 3.62
N ALA A 89 -32.55 -8.78 2.95
CA ALA A 89 -31.50 -7.95 3.54
C ALA A 89 -32.06 -6.60 4.00
N ARG A 90 -32.91 -5.97 3.19
CA ARG A 90 -33.55 -4.69 3.52
C ARG A 90 -34.43 -4.80 4.76
N ARG A 91 -35.31 -5.80 4.79
CA ARG A 91 -36.16 -6.04 5.96
C ARG A 91 -35.36 -6.36 7.22
N ALA A 92 -34.22 -7.05 7.11
CA ALA A 92 -33.35 -7.33 8.24
C ALA A 92 -32.73 -6.04 8.79
N TYR A 93 -32.21 -5.18 7.91
CA TYR A 93 -31.66 -3.87 8.29
C TYR A 93 -32.69 -2.92 8.91
N GLU A 94 -33.89 -2.85 8.35
CA GLU A 94 -34.95 -1.95 8.83
C GLU A 94 -35.47 -2.34 10.21
N ARG A 95 -35.65 -3.64 10.47
CA ARG A 95 -36.16 -4.17 11.75
C ARG A 95 -35.12 -4.18 12.87
N GLU A 96 -33.83 -4.17 12.53
CA GLU A 96 -32.77 -4.19 13.55
C GLU A 96 -32.72 -2.86 14.30
N THR A 97 -32.66 -2.94 15.63
CA THR A 97 -32.65 -1.79 16.54
C THR A 97 -31.34 -1.68 17.30
N ASP A 98 -30.62 -2.79 17.47
CA ASP A 98 -29.28 -2.77 18.06
C ASP A 98 -28.30 -2.08 17.09
N PRO A 99 -27.60 -1.00 17.49
CA PRO A 99 -26.76 -0.23 16.58
C PRO A 99 -25.64 -1.04 15.91
N GLU A 100 -24.97 -1.92 16.67
CA GLU A 100 -23.84 -2.71 16.16
C GLU A 100 -24.30 -3.77 15.16
N ARG A 101 -25.41 -4.45 15.46
CA ARG A 101 -26.04 -5.38 14.52
C ARG A 101 -26.62 -4.66 13.31
N LYS A 102 -27.20 -3.46 13.49
CA LYS A 102 -27.76 -2.65 12.40
C LYS A 102 -26.69 -2.21 11.42
N ARG A 103 -25.48 -1.89 11.89
CA ARG A 103 -24.31 -1.65 11.04
C ARG A 103 -24.02 -2.86 10.14
N VAL A 104 -23.93 -4.06 10.72
CA VAL A 104 -23.66 -5.30 9.96
C VAL A 104 -24.80 -5.59 8.98
N ALA A 105 -26.05 -5.43 9.40
CA ALA A 105 -27.20 -5.60 8.51
C ALA A 105 -27.20 -4.58 7.35
N GLY A 106 -26.76 -3.35 7.61
CA GLY A 106 -26.56 -2.32 6.58
C GLY A 106 -25.44 -2.67 5.60
N ALA A 107 -24.33 -3.22 6.09
CA ALA A 107 -23.25 -3.74 5.27
C ALA A 107 -23.70 -4.93 4.39
N MET A 108 -24.52 -5.84 4.93
CA MET A 108 -25.12 -6.94 4.16
C MET A 108 -26.09 -6.42 3.09
N LEU A 109 -26.89 -5.40 3.41
CA LEU A 109 -27.77 -4.73 2.46
C LEU A 109 -26.97 -4.04 1.35
N ALA A 110 -25.86 -3.38 1.67
CA ALA A 110 -24.94 -2.81 0.68
C ALA A 110 -24.45 -3.88 -0.30
N GLY A 111 -24.03 -5.05 0.21
CA GLY A 111 -23.63 -6.18 -0.62
C GLY A 111 -24.75 -6.71 -1.53
N ALA A 112 -25.98 -6.83 -1.01
CA ALA A 112 -27.13 -7.27 -1.79
C ALA A 112 -27.51 -6.26 -2.89
N LEU A 113 -27.49 -4.96 -2.60
CA LEU A 113 -27.71 -3.90 -3.59
C LEU A 113 -26.64 -3.93 -4.67
N PHE A 114 -25.39 -4.10 -4.26
CA PHE A 114 -24.25 -4.14 -5.16
C PHE A 114 -24.36 -5.32 -6.13
N ASN A 115 -24.64 -6.53 -5.61
CA ASN A 115 -24.82 -7.71 -6.45
C ASN A 115 -26.06 -7.58 -7.34
N ARG A 116 -27.15 -6.97 -6.86
CA ARG A 116 -28.31 -6.65 -7.71
C ARG A 116 -27.93 -5.74 -8.88
N ALA A 117 -27.11 -4.72 -8.64
CA ALA A 117 -26.64 -3.84 -9.71
C ALA A 117 -25.80 -4.61 -10.74
N ALA A 118 -24.89 -5.47 -10.29
CA ALA A 118 -24.06 -6.30 -11.15
C ALA A 118 -24.90 -7.30 -11.98
N ASP A 119 -25.94 -7.89 -11.39
CA ASP A 119 -26.89 -8.76 -12.07
C ASP A 119 -27.64 -8.01 -13.17
N ILE A 120 -28.20 -6.83 -12.86
CA ILE A 120 -28.91 -5.99 -13.83
C ILE A 120 -27.98 -5.59 -14.98
N PHE A 121 -26.78 -5.09 -14.67
CA PHE A 121 -25.82 -4.68 -15.69
C PHE A 121 -25.44 -5.82 -16.62
N THR A 122 -25.22 -7.01 -16.05
CA THR A 122 -24.95 -8.23 -16.83
C THR A 122 -26.07 -8.52 -17.82
N LYS A 123 -27.34 -8.38 -17.40
CA LYS A 123 -28.49 -8.59 -18.29
C LYS A 123 -28.66 -7.52 -19.35
N VAL A 124 -28.34 -6.26 -19.05
CA VAL A 124 -28.33 -5.19 -20.06
C VAL A 124 -27.33 -5.51 -21.18
N VAL A 125 -26.12 -5.96 -20.81
CA VAL A 125 -25.11 -6.33 -21.81
C VAL A 125 -25.56 -7.53 -22.64
N GLU A 126 -26.12 -8.57 -22.02
CA GLU A 126 -26.65 -9.75 -22.74
C GLU A 126 -27.78 -9.36 -23.72
N LEU A 127 -28.64 -8.42 -23.36
CA LEU A 127 -29.68 -7.91 -24.27
C LEU A 127 -29.06 -7.16 -25.45
N GLN A 128 -28.05 -6.32 -25.20
CA GLN A 128 -27.33 -5.62 -26.27
C GLN A 128 -26.65 -6.59 -27.24
N GLU A 129 -26.03 -7.66 -26.73
CA GLU A 129 -25.42 -8.73 -27.56
C GLU A 129 -26.44 -9.43 -28.46
N LEU A 130 -27.71 -9.51 -28.05
CA LEU A 130 -28.82 -10.02 -28.86
C LEU A 130 -29.37 -9.00 -29.87
N GLY A 131 -28.78 -7.80 -29.95
CA GLY A 131 -29.20 -6.73 -30.86
C GLY A 131 -30.31 -5.82 -30.32
N VAL A 132 -30.62 -5.90 -29.01
CA VAL A 132 -31.53 -4.93 -28.38
C VAL A 132 -30.81 -3.60 -28.23
N GLU A 133 -31.41 -2.53 -28.74
CA GLU A 133 -30.88 -1.18 -28.56
C GLU A 133 -31.02 -0.74 -27.10
N ILE A 134 -29.91 -0.47 -26.43
CA ILE A 134 -29.86 0.05 -25.07
C ILE A 134 -29.55 1.55 -25.14
N VAL A 135 -30.51 2.37 -24.74
CA VAL A 135 -30.34 3.83 -24.68
C VAL A 135 -29.84 4.28 -23.31
N PRO A 136 -29.21 5.46 -23.17
CA PRO A 136 -28.73 5.96 -21.87
C PRO A 136 -29.80 6.07 -20.78
N ASP A 137 -31.05 6.35 -21.15
CA ASP A 137 -32.21 6.45 -20.24
C ASP A 137 -32.94 5.10 -20.06
N ASP A 138 -32.27 3.99 -20.35
CA ASP A 138 -32.84 2.66 -20.17
C ASP A 138 -33.19 2.42 -18.69
N ALA A 139 -34.40 1.93 -18.44
CA ALA A 139 -34.93 1.74 -17.08
C ALA A 139 -34.09 0.75 -16.25
N LEU A 140 -33.44 -0.24 -16.89
CA LEU A 140 -32.55 -1.17 -16.21
C LEU A 140 -31.23 -0.48 -15.83
N LEU A 141 -30.68 0.38 -16.70
CA LEU A 141 -29.51 1.20 -16.36
C LEU A 141 -29.81 2.17 -15.22
N GLU A 142 -30.99 2.81 -15.23
CA GLU A 142 -31.43 3.68 -14.14
C GLU A 142 -31.54 2.91 -12.81
N GLN A 143 -32.14 1.72 -12.84
CA GLN A 143 -32.25 0.85 -11.66
C GLN A 143 -30.87 0.37 -11.17
N CYS A 144 -29.97 0.02 -12.08
CA CYS A 144 -28.58 -0.33 -11.77
C CYS A 144 -27.88 0.82 -11.03
N GLY A 145 -27.98 2.04 -11.56
CA GLY A 145 -27.43 3.24 -10.93
C GLY A 145 -28.00 3.49 -9.54
N LYS A 146 -29.32 3.35 -9.35
CA LYS A 146 -29.98 3.47 -8.02
C LYS A 146 -29.40 2.47 -7.01
N CYS A 147 -29.24 1.21 -7.42
CA CYS A 147 -28.64 0.18 -6.57
C CYS A 147 -27.19 0.53 -6.18
N LEU A 148 -26.35 0.98 -7.13
CA LEU A 148 -24.97 1.37 -6.86
C LEU A 148 -24.86 2.60 -5.94
N MET A 149 -25.71 3.61 -6.14
CA MET A 149 -25.74 4.80 -5.28
C MET A 149 -26.13 4.46 -3.83
N GLU A 150 -27.14 3.60 -3.64
CA GLU A 150 -27.55 3.17 -2.31
C GLU A 150 -26.49 2.26 -1.66
N ALA A 151 -25.91 1.34 -2.43
CA ALA A 151 -24.80 0.49 -1.98
C ALA A 151 -23.61 1.34 -1.51
N MET A 152 -23.22 2.37 -2.27
CA MET A 152 -22.15 3.30 -1.88
C MET A 152 -22.49 4.04 -0.57
N LYS A 153 -23.75 4.46 -0.39
CA LYS A 153 -24.19 5.15 0.84
C LYS A 153 -24.08 4.24 2.07
N LEU A 154 -24.51 2.98 1.94
CA LEU A 154 -24.45 1.99 3.01
C LEU A 154 -23.04 1.40 3.19
N GLY A 155 -22.20 1.45 2.15
CA GLY A 155 -20.81 1.00 2.16
C GLY A 155 -19.97 1.64 3.27
N ARG A 156 -20.35 2.83 3.75
CA ARG A 156 -19.74 3.47 4.93
C ARG A 156 -19.87 2.70 6.25
N MET A 157 -20.78 1.72 6.30
CA MET A 157 -20.96 0.83 7.45
C MET A 157 -20.02 -0.38 7.39
N VAL A 158 -19.36 -0.60 6.26
CA VAL A 158 -18.53 -1.76 5.97
C VAL A 158 -17.10 -1.50 6.41
N ARG A 159 -16.52 -2.46 7.12
CA ARG A 159 -15.11 -2.39 7.51
C ARG A 159 -14.23 -3.23 6.57
N HIS A 160 -12.95 -2.89 6.53
CA HIS A 160 -11.89 -3.76 6.04
C HIS A 160 -11.95 -5.10 6.78
N ARG A 161 -11.47 -6.17 6.14
CA ARG A 161 -11.43 -7.51 6.72
C ARG A 161 -10.67 -7.62 8.05
N SER A 162 -9.78 -6.66 8.38
CA SER A 162 -9.14 -6.59 9.70
C SER A 162 -10.12 -6.14 10.79
N GLY A 163 -11.14 -5.36 10.44
CA GLY A 163 -12.16 -4.84 11.35
C GLY A 163 -11.95 -3.40 11.84
N ASP A 164 -10.87 -2.73 11.41
CA ASP A 164 -10.39 -1.47 12.04
C ASP A 164 -10.85 -0.18 11.33
N GLU A 165 -10.87 -0.18 10.00
CA GLU A 165 -11.15 0.99 9.16
C GLU A 165 -12.21 0.70 8.09
N GLY A 166 -13.00 1.71 7.72
CA GLY A 166 -13.96 1.63 6.61
C GLY A 166 -13.25 1.75 5.26
N LEU A 167 -13.81 1.12 4.22
CA LEU A 167 -13.24 1.14 2.85
C LEU A 167 -14.16 1.83 1.85
N ASP A 168 -14.63 3.02 2.20
CA ASP A 168 -15.57 3.83 1.42
C ASP A 168 -15.13 3.99 -0.05
N GLU A 169 -13.82 4.12 -0.27
CA GLU A 169 -13.26 4.28 -1.61
C GLU A 169 -13.54 3.08 -2.52
N LEU A 170 -13.43 1.85 -2.00
CA LEU A 170 -13.71 0.63 -2.77
C LEU A 170 -15.19 0.51 -3.13
N TRP A 171 -16.09 1.06 -2.31
CA TRP A 171 -17.53 1.04 -2.58
C TRP A 171 -17.95 2.07 -3.64
N GLY A 172 -17.15 3.12 -3.85
CA GLY A 172 -17.39 4.14 -4.87
C GLY A 172 -16.83 3.81 -6.25
N GLU A 173 -15.75 3.00 -6.34
CA GLU A 173 -15.11 2.65 -7.63
C GLU A 173 -16.09 2.07 -8.66
N PRO A 174 -17.00 1.14 -8.33
CA PRO A 174 -17.88 0.53 -9.32
C PRO A 174 -18.96 1.49 -9.82
N LEU A 175 -19.45 2.38 -8.96
CA LEU A 175 -20.35 3.47 -9.38
C LEU A 175 -19.63 4.42 -10.33
N LYS A 176 -18.37 4.78 -10.05
CA LYS A 176 -17.57 5.61 -10.97
C LYS A 176 -17.39 4.92 -12.32
N ALA A 177 -16.92 3.66 -12.33
CA ALA A 177 -16.73 2.89 -13.56
C ALA A 177 -18.01 2.74 -14.39
N PHE A 178 -19.17 2.72 -13.73
CA PHE A 178 -20.48 2.71 -14.37
C PHE A 178 -20.86 4.09 -14.95
N SER A 179 -20.61 5.17 -14.22
CA SER A 179 -21.15 6.51 -14.53
C SER A 179 -20.27 7.41 -15.40
N ILE A 180 -18.99 7.11 -15.56
CA ILE A 180 -18.05 7.95 -16.32
C ILE A 180 -17.37 7.15 -17.45
N PRO A 181 -16.68 7.81 -18.40
CA PRO A 181 -15.83 7.14 -19.37
C PRO A 181 -14.77 6.25 -18.70
N VAL A 182 -14.42 5.14 -19.35
CA VAL A 182 -13.41 4.20 -18.84
C VAL A 182 -12.05 4.90 -18.69
N GLU A 183 -11.69 5.79 -19.60
CA GLU A 183 -10.45 6.57 -19.54
C GLU A 183 -10.37 7.42 -18.26
N ASP A 184 -11.39 8.23 -17.99
CA ASP A 184 -11.51 9.05 -16.76
C ASP A 184 -11.46 8.19 -15.49
N PHE A 185 -12.08 7.00 -15.52
CA PHE A 185 -11.98 6.05 -14.42
C PHE A 185 -10.53 5.58 -14.19
N TYR A 186 -9.79 5.27 -15.26
CA TYR A 186 -8.39 4.86 -15.18
C TYR A 186 -7.48 5.99 -14.65
N GLU A 187 -7.72 7.23 -15.06
CA GLU A 187 -7.02 8.39 -14.47
C GLU A 187 -7.24 8.47 -12.96
N SER A 188 -8.50 8.32 -12.52
CA SER A 188 -8.83 8.34 -11.10
C SER A 188 -8.16 7.20 -10.32
N ARG A 189 -7.92 6.05 -10.98
CA ARG A 189 -7.22 4.91 -10.40
C ARG A 189 -5.73 5.18 -10.21
N TYR A 190 -5.06 5.86 -11.14
CA TYR A 190 -3.64 6.21 -10.96
C TYR A 190 -3.43 7.15 -9.79
N LEU A 191 -4.30 8.15 -9.62
CA LEU A 191 -4.31 9.01 -8.44
C LEU A 191 -4.43 8.20 -7.15
N LYS A 192 -5.32 7.20 -7.13
CA LYS A 192 -5.52 6.32 -5.97
C LYS A 192 -4.29 5.46 -5.67
N ILE A 193 -3.66 4.90 -6.70
CA ILE A 193 -2.40 4.15 -6.54
C ILE A 193 -1.30 5.05 -5.97
N ALA A 194 -1.14 6.29 -6.46
CA ALA A 194 -0.16 7.23 -5.93
C ALA A 194 -0.41 7.54 -4.44
N GLN A 195 -1.66 7.78 -4.06
CA GLN A 195 -2.05 8.01 -2.66
C GLN A 195 -1.75 6.79 -1.78
N THR A 196 -2.00 5.58 -2.27
CA THR A 196 -1.65 4.32 -1.60
C THR A 196 -0.13 4.20 -1.43
N MET A 197 0.67 4.48 -2.45
CA MET A 197 2.13 4.43 -2.38
C MET A 197 2.71 5.44 -1.37
N LEU A 198 2.17 6.66 -1.35
CA LEU A 198 2.52 7.70 -0.37
C LEU A 198 2.27 7.23 1.06
N GLU A 199 1.17 6.53 1.28
CA GLU A 199 0.83 6.05 2.62
C GLU A 199 1.72 4.88 3.07
N ILE A 200 2.06 3.97 2.15
CA ILE A 200 3.06 2.93 2.40
C ILE A 200 4.39 3.56 2.82
N ASP A 201 4.85 4.60 2.11
CA ASP A 201 6.09 5.31 2.44
C ASP A 201 5.99 5.96 3.83
N ARG A 202 4.86 6.59 4.19
CA ARG A 202 4.65 7.18 5.52
C ARG A 202 4.74 6.15 6.65
N ILE A 203 4.14 4.97 6.46
CA ILE A 203 4.21 3.89 7.46
C ILE A 203 5.65 3.39 7.58
N ALA A 204 6.33 3.18 6.44
CA ALA A 204 7.71 2.75 6.40
C ALA A 204 8.66 3.75 7.08
N ASP A 205 8.49 5.05 6.82
CA ASP A 205 9.25 6.12 7.48
C ASP A 205 9.06 6.08 9.00
N ALA A 206 7.81 5.99 9.46
CA ALA A 206 7.51 5.89 10.89
C ALA A 206 8.14 4.64 11.53
N MET A 207 8.16 3.50 10.83
CA MET A 207 8.85 2.29 11.29
C MET A 207 10.37 2.50 11.36
N VAL A 208 10.99 3.12 10.36
CA VAL A 208 12.44 3.39 10.34
C VAL A 208 12.82 4.31 11.50
N ASP A 209 12.14 5.44 11.65
CA ASP A 209 12.36 6.42 12.72
C ASP A 209 12.21 5.80 14.12
N THR A 210 11.34 4.80 14.24
CA THR A 210 11.06 4.14 15.52
C THR A 210 12.08 3.04 15.85
N PHE A 211 12.58 2.29 14.87
CA PHE A 211 13.30 1.04 15.14
C PHE A 211 14.76 1.00 14.66
N ALA A 212 15.18 1.85 13.72
CA ALA A 212 16.53 1.79 13.15
C ALA A 212 17.62 2.09 14.20
N ASP A 213 17.37 3.08 15.06
CA ASP A 213 18.36 3.57 16.05
C ASP A 213 18.36 2.80 17.38
N GLU A 214 17.36 1.97 17.64
CA GLU A 214 17.16 1.30 18.94
C GLU A 214 18.15 0.15 19.17
N GLY A 215 18.92 -0.26 18.16
CA GLY A 215 19.96 -1.30 18.26
C GLY A 215 19.44 -2.73 18.50
N LEU A 216 18.15 -2.88 18.84
CA LEU A 216 17.45 -4.16 19.02
C LEU A 216 17.35 -4.96 17.73
N PHE A 217 17.25 -4.29 16.58
CA PHE A 217 17.05 -4.91 15.27
C PHE A 217 18.10 -4.41 14.28
N ARG A 218 19.24 -5.12 14.22
CA ARG A 218 20.33 -4.72 13.31
C ARG A 218 19.87 -4.79 11.85
N GLY A 219 19.99 -3.67 11.13
CA GLY A 219 19.71 -3.60 9.70
C GLY A 219 18.22 -3.61 9.34
N ILE A 220 17.33 -3.35 10.32
CA ILE A 220 15.88 -3.36 10.09
C ILE A 220 15.44 -2.34 9.05
N GLU A 221 16.12 -1.19 8.97
CA GLU A 221 15.82 -0.13 7.99
C GLU A 221 15.78 -0.67 6.56
N ALA A 222 16.82 -1.41 6.15
CA ALA A 222 16.86 -1.98 4.80
C ALA A 222 15.68 -2.93 4.53
N TRP A 223 15.26 -3.72 5.53
CA TRP A 223 14.13 -4.64 5.38
C TRP A 223 12.78 -3.93 5.36
N ILE A 224 12.64 -2.82 6.10
CA ILE A 224 11.44 -1.97 6.04
C ILE A 224 11.32 -1.33 4.65
N ARG A 225 12.43 -0.79 4.12
CA ARG A 225 12.46 -0.21 2.77
C ARG A 225 12.19 -1.26 1.70
N GLU A 226 12.76 -2.45 1.82
CA GLU A 226 12.48 -3.59 0.93
C GLU A 226 10.98 -3.95 0.90
N LEU A 227 10.32 -4.01 2.06
CA LEU A 227 8.87 -4.25 2.13
C LEU A 227 8.09 -3.11 1.46
N ALA A 228 8.44 -1.85 1.74
CA ALA A 228 7.75 -0.69 1.21
C ALA A 228 7.84 -0.64 -0.32
N ASP A 229 9.02 -0.86 -0.89
CA ASP A 229 9.24 -0.86 -2.33
C ASP A 229 8.47 -2.02 -3.00
N ALA A 230 8.58 -3.24 -2.46
CA ALA A 230 7.82 -4.39 -2.97
C ALA A 230 6.29 -4.20 -2.86
N ALA A 231 5.82 -3.49 -1.83
CA ALA A 231 4.42 -3.14 -1.67
C ALA A 231 3.94 -2.11 -2.72
N LYS A 232 4.78 -1.14 -3.07
CA LYS A 232 4.49 -0.17 -4.15
C LYS A 232 4.45 -0.87 -5.52
N ASP A 233 5.43 -1.71 -5.83
CA ASP A 233 5.43 -2.53 -7.05
C ASP A 233 4.15 -3.39 -7.14
N LYS A 234 3.71 -3.94 -6.00
CA LYS A 234 2.46 -4.71 -5.92
C LYS A 234 1.21 -3.88 -6.22
N CYS A 235 1.19 -2.61 -5.83
CA CYS A 235 0.03 -1.72 -6.01
C CYS A 235 -0.28 -1.51 -7.50
N GLU A 236 0.75 -1.30 -8.31
CA GLU A 236 0.59 -1.09 -9.74
C GLU A 236 0.52 -2.37 -10.56
N THR A 237 1.19 -3.45 -10.16
CA THR A 237 1.27 -4.70 -10.94
C THR A 237 -0.07 -5.45 -11.01
N LEU A 238 -0.59 -5.66 -12.22
CA LEU A 238 -1.76 -6.51 -12.50
C LEU A 238 -1.46 -8.01 -12.33
N ARG A 239 -2.48 -8.82 -12.01
CA ARG A 239 -2.34 -10.29 -11.88
C ARG A 239 -2.04 -11.00 -13.20
N THR A 240 -2.35 -10.35 -14.31
CA THR A 240 -2.10 -10.84 -15.68
C THR A 240 -0.67 -10.56 -16.14
N ASP A 241 0.07 -9.71 -15.43
CA ASP A 241 1.43 -9.36 -15.82
C ASP A 241 2.38 -10.51 -15.47
N PRO A 242 3.28 -10.94 -16.37
CA PRO A 242 4.24 -11.99 -16.07
C PRO A 242 5.14 -11.69 -14.86
N VAL A 243 5.47 -10.42 -14.64
CA VAL A 243 6.31 -9.97 -13.51
C VAL A 243 5.65 -10.21 -12.14
N ILE A 244 4.36 -10.55 -12.09
CA ILE A 244 3.69 -10.89 -10.82
C ILE A 244 4.36 -12.07 -10.12
N PHE A 245 4.97 -12.99 -10.86
CA PHE A 245 5.69 -14.13 -10.30
C PHE A 245 7.01 -13.75 -9.61
N GLU A 246 7.48 -12.51 -9.79
CA GLU A 246 8.63 -11.93 -9.08
C GLU A 246 8.17 -10.96 -7.99
N VAL A 247 7.22 -10.07 -8.33
CA VAL A 247 6.69 -9.05 -7.40
C VAL A 247 5.97 -9.70 -6.21
N TRP A 248 5.10 -10.70 -6.46
CA TRP A 248 4.30 -11.30 -5.39
C TRP A 248 5.17 -12.03 -4.36
N PRO A 249 6.09 -12.95 -4.73
CA PRO A 249 6.97 -13.58 -3.75
C PRO A 249 7.84 -12.58 -2.99
N THR A 250 8.40 -11.57 -3.66
CA THR A 250 9.24 -10.54 -3.03
C THR A 250 8.46 -9.80 -1.94
N PHE A 251 7.25 -9.34 -2.26
CA PHE A 251 6.37 -8.65 -1.33
C PHE A 251 5.98 -9.52 -0.11
N ILE A 252 5.64 -10.79 -0.33
CA ILE A 252 5.27 -11.69 0.76
C ILE A 252 6.48 -12.01 1.66
N VAL A 253 7.62 -12.36 1.07
CA VAL A 253 8.83 -12.74 1.81
C VAL A 253 9.39 -11.55 2.60
N ALA A 254 9.39 -10.33 2.04
CA ALA A 254 9.82 -9.13 2.77
C ALA A 254 8.99 -8.91 4.04
N GLY A 255 7.67 -9.07 3.96
CA GLY A 255 6.78 -8.97 5.12
C GLY A 255 7.00 -10.08 6.15
N GLU A 256 7.17 -11.32 5.69
CA GLU A 256 7.46 -12.45 6.58
C GLU A 256 8.80 -12.28 7.31
N ARG A 257 9.83 -11.77 6.62
CA ARG A 257 11.15 -11.51 7.19
C ARG A 257 11.06 -10.56 8.37
N LEU A 258 10.34 -9.45 8.22
CA LEU A 258 10.09 -8.50 9.30
C LEU A 258 9.24 -9.10 10.42
N SER A 259 8.24 -9.91 10.08
CA SER A 259 7.33 -10.53 11.07
C SER A 259 8.02 -11.57 11.96
N ARG A 260 9.07 -12.21 11.44
CA ARG A 260 9.91 -13.20 12.13
C ARG A 260 11.11 -12.60 12.87
N LEU A 261 11.25 -11.28 12.90
CA LEU A 261 12.34 -10.62 13.60
C LEU A 261 12.35 -10.97 15.10
N GLU A 262 13.53 -11.33 15.58
CA GLU A 262 13.78 -11.50 17.00
C GLU A 262 14.64 -10.35 17.54
N PRO A 263 14.25 -9.72 18.65
CA PRO A 263 15.01 -8.62 19.23
C PRO A 263 16.32 -9.14 19.83
N LYS A 264 17.42 -8.42 19.58
CA LYS A 264 18.72 -8.71 20.18
C LYS A 264 18.79 -8.16 21.60
N LEU A 265 18.36 -8.98 22.55
CA LEU A 265 18.45 -8.67 23.97
C LEU A 265 19.81 -9.08 24.57
N PRO A 266 20.41 -8.28 25.46
CA PRO A 266 21.57 -8.70 26.24
C PRO A 266 21.24 -9.89 27.15
N ARG A 267 22.26 -10.68 27.52
CA ARG A 267 22.12 -11.87 28.38
C ARG A 267 21.47 -11.58 29.75
N HIS A 268 21.56 -10.34 30.23
CA HIS A 268 20.95 -9.88 31.48
C HIS A 268 20.03 -8.67 31.23
N ALA A 269 19.17 -8.76 30.22
CA ALA A 269 18.19 -7.71 29.97
C ALA A 269 17.24 -7.55 31.17
N SER A 270 16.99 -6.32 31.59
CA SER A 270 15.99 -6.05 32.62
C SER A 270 14.59 -6.41 32.12
N GLU A 271 13.64 -6.57 33.05
CA GLU A 271 12.24 -6.82 32.70
C GLU A 271 11.67 -5.69 31.82
N GLU A 272 12.04 -4.43 32.10
CA GLU A 272 11.63 -3.28 31.29
C GLU A 272 12.13 -3.35 29.85
N HIS A 273 13.40 -3.72 29.64
CA HIS A 273 13.95 -3.92 28.28
C HIS A 273 13.26 -5.07 27.56
N THR A 274 12.93 -6.15 28.27
CA THR A 274 12.21 -7.30 27.71
C THR A 274 10.79 -6.91 27.30
N ARG A 275 10.09 -6.13 28.13
CA ARG A 275 8.76 -5.59 27.81
C ARG A 275 8.80 -4.64 26.61
N LEU A 276 9.81 -3.76 26.54
CA LEU A 276 10.00 -2.86 25.41
C LEU A 276 10.23 -3.65 24.12
N ALA A 277 11.11 -4.65 24.14
CA ALA A 277 11.38 -5.49 22.98
C ALA A 277 10.13 -6.25 22.49
N LYS A 278 9.31 -6.80 23.41
CA LYS A 278 8.03 -7.43 23.05
C LYS A 278 7.08 -6.45 22.38
N ARG A 279 6.94 -5.23 22.93
CA ARG A 279 6.13 -4.16 22.32
C ARG A 279 6.63 -3.77 20.94
N ALA A 280 7.96 -3.71 20.75
CA ALA A 280 8.57 -3.40 19.47
C ALA A 280 8.23 -4.45 18.42
N VAL A 281 8.34 -5.75 18.76
CA VAL A 281 7.97 -6.85 17.87
C VAL A 281 6.49 -6.79 17.46
N THR A 282 5.58 -6.52 18.41
CA THR A 282 4.16 -6.33 18.09
C THR A 282 3.96 -5.16 17.13
N LEU A 283 4.59 -4.01 17.40
CA LEU A 283 4.43 -2.81 16.59
C LEU A 283 5.04 -2.97 15.19
N ILE A 284 6.13 -3.73 15.04
CA ILE A 284 6.68 -4.09 13.72
C ILE A 284 5.67 -4.95 12.94
N ARG A 285 5.09 -5.98 13.58
CA ARG A 285 4.10 -6.86 12.93
C ARG A 285 2.85 -6.11 12.50
N ASP A 286 2.38 -5.18 13.32
CA ASP A 286 1.22 -4.36 12.99
C ASP A 286 1.50 -3.45 11.77
N GLY A 287 2.70 -2.86 11.68
CA GLY A 287 3.12 -2.06 10.53
C GLY A 287 3.22 -2.88 9.25
N VAL A 288 3.76 -4.10 9.34
CA VAL A 288 3.78 -5.05 8.22
C VAL A 288 2.35 -5.40 7.78
N SER A 289 1.45 -5.70 8.71
CA SER A 289 0.06 -6.02 8.38
C SER A 289 -0.62 -4.85 7.68
N LEU A 290 -0.44 -3.62 8.20
CA LEU A 290 -1.05 -2.43 7.64
C LEU A 290 -0.56 -2.13 6.21
N ILE A 291 0.77 -2.18 5.97
CA ILE A 291 1.32 -2.06 4.61
C ILE A 291 0.74 -3.13 3.70
N GLN A 292 0.60 -4.36 4.18
CA GLN A 292 0.04 -5.45 3.39
C GLN A 292 -1.43 -5.25 3.04
N ASP A 293 -2.22 -4.76 3.99
CA ASP A 293 -3.64 -4.51 3.82
C ASP A 293 -3.89 -3.38 2.82
N ILE A 294 -3.17 -2.26 2.97
CA ILE A 294 -3.18 -1.12 2.04
C ILE A 294 -2.76 -1.56 0.64
N ALA A 295 -1.64 -2.27 0.50
CA ALA A 295 -1.12 -2.67 -0.81
C ALA A 295 -2.00 -3.68 -1.54
N ARG A 296 -2.61 -4.63 -0.82
CA ARG A 296 -3.53 -5.61 -1.40
C ARG A 296 -4.85 -4.98 -1.80
N ALA A 297 -5.41 -4.12 -0.95
CA ALA A 297 -6.65 -3.41 -1.22
C ALA A 297 -6.45 -2.32 -2.29
N ARG A 298 -5.23 -1.78 -2.44
CA ARG A 298 -4.85 -0.65 -3.31
C ARG A 298 -5.69 0.59 -3.06
N VAL A 299 -5.96 0.85 -1.80
CA VAL A 299 -6.64 2.04 -1.33
C VAL A 299 -5.96 2.49 -0.05
N PRO A 300 -5.84 3.81 0.15
CA PRO A 300 -5.34 4.34 1.40
C PRO A 300 -6.21 3.96 2.61
N MET A 301 -5.60 3.88 3.78
CA MET A 301 -6.20 3.61 5.09
C MET A 301 -5.76 4.68 6.11
N PRO A 302 -6.15 5.96 5.89
CA PRO A 302 -5.60 7.11 6.61
C PRO A 302 -5.81 7.07 8.12
N LYS A 303 -6.93 6.50 8.58
CA LYS A 303 -7.20 6.40 10.01
C LYS A 303 -6.25 5.38 10.66
N SER A 304 -6.15 4.18 10.08
CA SER A 304 -5.25 3.13 10.58
C SER A 304 -3.79 3.55 10.49
N THR A 305 -3.40 4.28 9.44
CA THR A 305 -2.06 4.86 9.33
C THR A 305 -1.79 5.86 10.44
N GLN A 306 -2.70 6.80 10.69
CA GLN A 306 -2.52 7.78 11.76
C GLN A 306 -2.38 7.08 13.12
N GLU A 307 -3.30 6.17 13.46
CA GLU A 307 -3.27 5.40 14.70
C GLU A 307 -1.95 4.61 14.84
N TYR A 308 -1.45 4.01 13.76
CA TYR A 308 -0.17 3.32 13.76
C TYR A 308 1.01 4.25 14.02
N THR A 309 1.06 5.39 13.34
CA THR A 309 2.14 6.39 13.52
C THR A 309 2.15 6.98 14.94
N ASP A 310 0.98 7.21 15.54
CA ASP A 310 0.85 7.68 16.92
C ASP A 310 1.40 6.64 17.92
N ARG A 311 1.15 5.35 17.67
CA ARG A 311 1.69 4.24 18.47
C ARG A 311 3.21 4.13 18.33
N CYS A 312 3.75 4.34 17.13
CA CYS A 312 5.18 4.43 16.88
C CYS A 312 5.83 5.58 17.67
N HIS A 313 5.23 6.78 17.61
CA HIS A 313 5.69 7.92 18.38
C HIS A 313 5.67 7.66 19.90
N CYS A 314 4.57 7.11 20.43
CA CYS A 314 4.46 6.73 21.85
C CYS A 314 5.50 5.68 22.26
N PHE A 315 5.82 4.73 21.38
CA PHE A 315 6.88 3.76 21.62
C PHE A 315 8.25 4.44 21.70
N HIS A 316 8.59 5.28 20.73
CA HIS A 316 9.86 6.00 20.68
C HIS A 316 10.09 6.85 21.94
N LEU A 317 9.06 7.58 22.39
CA LEU A 317 9.12 8.36 23.63
C LEU A 317 9.34 7.48 24.87
N ALA A 318 8.73 6.29 24.92
CA ALA A 318 8.92 5.35 26.03
C ALA A 318 10.33 4.73 26.02
N ALA A 319 10.85 4.39 24.83
CA ALA A 319 12.18 3.80 24.67
C ALA A 319 13.29 4.75 25.17
N ARG A 320 13.18 6.05 24.89
CA ARG A 320 14.16 7.07 25.34
C ARG A 320 14.24 7.26 26.85
N LYS A 321 13.20 6.88 27.60
CA LYS A 321 13.19 6.96 29.07
C LYS A 321 13.95 5.82 29.72
N ILE A 322 14.15 4.72 29.00
CA ILE A 322 14.92 3.58 29.47
C ILE A 322 16.40 3.87 29.15
N PRO A 323 17.32 3.79 30.13
CA PRO A 323 18.73 4.02 29.89
C PRO A 323 19.21 3.13 28.75
N ARG A 324 19.68 3.73 27.64
CA ARG A 324 20.25 2.97 26.52
C ARG A 324 21.36 2.09 27.07
N PHE A 325 21.35 0.81 26.71
CA PHE A 325 22.49 -0.07 26.97
C PHE A 325 23.74 0.64 26.46
N CYS A 326 24.63 1.01 27.37
CA CYS A 326 25.88 1.69 27.05
C CYS A 326 26.58 0.90 25.95
N ARG A 327 26.69 1.48 24.74
CA ARG A 327 27.54 0.90 23.69
C ARG A 327 28.92 0.84 24.33
N SER A 328 29.41 -0.34 24.68
CA SER A 328 30.79 -0.46 25.12
C SER A 328 31.63 0.08 23.98
N SER A 329 32.24 1.24 24.22
CA SER A 329 33.30 1.74 23.38
C SER A 329 34.32 0.61 23.36
N SER A 330 34.54 0.00 22.20
CA SER A 330 35.70 -0.85 21.99
C SER A 330 36.93 0.06 22.11
N LYS A 331 37.34 0.36 23.35
CA LYS A 331 38.71 0.76 23.63
C LYS A 331 39.53 -0.49 23.32
N VAL A 332 40.06 -0.53 22.10
CA VAL A 332 41.19 -1.38 21.77
C VAL A 332 42.26 -1.07 22.80
N MET A 333 42.43 -1.97 23.75
CA MET A 333 43.48 -1.93 24.75
C MET A 333 44.75 -2.32 24.02
N THR A 334 45.42 -1.33 23.40
CA THR A 334 46.78 -1.51 22.90
C THR A 334 47.66 -1.80 24.11
N SER A 335 48.02 -3.07 24.29
CA SER A 335 49.06 -3.48 25.24
C SER A 335 50.37 -2.84 24.80
N ARG A 336 50.93 -2.00 25.67
CA ARG A 336 52.32 -1.54 25.54
C ARG A 336 53.21 -2.75 25.76
N ILE A 337 53.82 -3.26 24.70
CA ILE A 337 54.99 -4.12 24.80
C ILE A 337 56.18 -3.20 25.07
N HIS A 338 56.76 -3.30 26.26
CA HIS A 338 58.07 -2.71 26.57
C HIS A 338 59.17 -3.53 25.88
N PRO A 339 60.16 -2.91 25.22
CA PRO A 339 61.35 -3.62 24.76
C PRO A 339 62.34 -3.84 25.92
N LEU A 340 62.86 -5.07 26.01
CA LEU A 340 64.00 -5.44 26.87
C LEU A 340 65.30 -4.80 26.35
N PRO A 341 66.24 -4.40 27.22
CA PRO A 341 67.51 -3.81 26.79
C PRO A 341 68.52 -4.87 26.35
N GLU A 342 69.26 -4.52 25.30
CA GLU A 342 70.41 -5.23 24.76
C GLU A 342 71.54 -5.31 25.78
N THR A 343 72.12 -6.51 25.96
CA THR A 343 73.46 -6.69 26.54
C THR A 343 74.37 -7.37 25.52
N THR A 344 75.17 -6.55 24.87
CA THR A 344 76.60 -6.69 24.56
C THR A 344 77.20 -8.08 24.31
N ARG A 345 77.69 -8.22 23.06
CA ARG A 345 78.66 -9.20 22.55
C ARG A 345 79.87 -9.41 23.47
N MET A 346 80.34 -10.66 23.57
CA MET A 346 81.76 -11.00 23.48
C MET A 346 81.94 -12.37 22.83
N ALA A 347 82.87 -12.42 21.88
CA ALA A 347 83.22 -13.54 21.04
C ALA A 347 84.43 -14.30 21.61
N GLN A 348 84.51 -15.61 21.37
CA GLN A 348 85.73 -16.44 21.26
C GLN A 348 85.28 -17.84 20.78
N ARG A 349 85.49 -18.23 19.51
CA ARG A 349 86.66 -18.91 18.90
C ARG A 349 86.89 -20.37 19.34
N GLY A 350 86.89 -21.28 18.35
CA GLY A 350 87.71 -22.52 18.26
C GLY A 350 86.94 -23.83 18.48
N THR A 351 86.64 -24.66 17.47
CA THR A 351 87.47 -25.67 16.73
C THR A 351 87.76 -26.98 17.48
N GLY A 352 87.41 -28.11 16.83
CA GLY A 352 87.86 -29.50 17.10
C GLY A 352 86.93 -30.28 18.03
N ASP A 353 86.40 -31.47 17.73
CA ASP A 353 86.60 -32.47 16.66
C ASP A 353 85.26 -33.13 16.31
#